data_AF-A0A8T2TLL4-F1
#
_entry.id   AF-A0A8T2TLL4-F1
#
_cell.length_a   1.000
_cell.length_b   1.000
_cell.length_c   1.000
_cell.angle_alpha   90.00
_cell.angle_beta   90.00
_cell.angle_gamma   90.00
#
_symmetry.space_group_name_H-M   'P 1'
#
loop_
_entity.id
_entity.type
_entity.pdbx_description
1 polymer ?
#
loop_
_entity_poly.entity_id
_entity_poly.type
_entity_poly.pdbx_seq_one_letter_code
_entity_poly.pdbx_strand_id
1 'polypeptide(L)'
;MHIATKIIIFITMKPSVLALFRKFSKKDLVKPAATKFAYAFIMLSNLLDECVYNGLRSLMVCREYMRKIVTKSQKEEELSAIVLSPFFWRNVKEIVILCTLILKFFRLTDREGATMGLIYELTDRMIEKISSLYCIDSTRLEEVKNSGIERWDTLHSPLYVASYVLHGIWREKSPQMDTEVYYGWMDVLERHTHSDVEKQGQLCDELDVFQSI
;
A
#
# COMPACT_ATOMS: atom_id res chain seq x y z
N MET A 1 9.35 -2.25 9.19
CA MET A 1 8.87 -1.04 9.90
C MET A 1 9.60 -0.76 11.21
N HIS A 2 9.50 -1.61 12.23
CA HIS A 2 10.04 -1.33 13.58
C HIS A 2 11.54 -0.97 13.64
N ILE A 3 12.36 -1.64 12.83
CA ILE A 3 13.81 -1.37 12.74
C ILE A 3 14.08 0.05 12.19
N ALA A 4 13.40 0.45 11.12
CA ALA A 4 13.51 1.79 10.53
C ALA A 4 13.14 2.88 11.55
N THR A 5 12.05 2.67 12.30
CA THR A 5 11.63 3.53 13.40
C THR A 5 12.73 3.68 14.45
N LYS A 6 13.38 2.59 14.87
CA LYS A 6 14.49 2.61 15.84
C LYS A 6 15.67 3.46 15.36
N ILE A 7 16.07 3.32 14.08
CA ILE A 7 17.17 4.12 13.49
C ILE A 7 16.84 5.61 13.56
N ILE A 8 15.63 5.99 13.12
CA ILE A 8 15.24 7.39 13.06
C ILE A 8 15.13 7.98 14.46
N ILE A 9 14.51 7.27 15.41
CA ILE A 9 14.42 7.71 16.80
C ILE A 9 15.81 7.89 17.39
N PHE A 10 16.71 6.93 17.20
CA PHE A 10 18.07 7.01 17.73
C PHE A 10 18.81 8.27 17.27
N ILE A 11 18.79 8.54 15.96
CA ILE A 11 19.49 9.70 15.38
C ILE A 11 18.83 11.00 15.82
N THR A 12 17.50 11.07 15.78
CA THR A 12 16.76 12.32 16.07
C THR A 12 16.68 12.65 17.57
N MET A 13 16.82 11.66 18.46
CA MET A 13 16.82 11.87 19.92
C MET A 13 18.18 12.32 20.47
N LYS A 14 19.28 12.08 19.76
CA LYS A 14 20.62 12.50 20.19
C LYS A 14 21.06 13.75 19.40
N PRO A 15 21.00 14.98 19.98
CA PRO A 15 21.30 16.21 19.24
C PRO A 15 22.68 16.21 18.59
N SER A 16 23.67 15.61 19.26
CA SER A 16 25.04 15.50 18.75
C SER A 16 25.17 14.57 17.54
N VAL A 17 24.34 13.52 17.45
CA VAL A 17 24.28 12.59 16.31
C VAL A 17 23.45 13.19 15.20
N LEU A 18 22.34 13.85 15.51
CA LEU A 18 21.53 14.58 14.53
C LEU A 18 22.33 15.69 13.84
N ALA A 19 23.11 16.47 14.61
CA ALA A 19 23.98 17.49 14.06
C ALA A 19 25.04 16.91 13.13
N LEU A 20 25.58 15.73 13.44
CA LEU A 20 26.50 15.00 12.56
C LEU A 20 25.80 14.52 11.29
N PHE A 21 24.61 13.94 11.40
CA PHE A 21 23.82 13.50 10.25
C PHE A 21 23.58 14.66 9.26
N ARG A 22 23.22 15.84 9.79
CA ARG A 22 23.00 17.06 8.99
C ARG A 22 24.24 17.59 8.27
N LYS A 23 25.45 17.18 8.67
CA LYS A 23 26.67 17.47 7.89
C LYS A 23 26.72 16.63 6.60
N PHE A 24 26.09 15.45 6.57
CA PHE A 24 26.16 14.51 5.46
C PHE A 24 24.88 14.45 4.60
N SER A 25 23.74 14.85 5.16
CA SER A 25 22.46 14.90 4.44
C SER A 25 21.91 16.32 4.37
N LYS A 26 21.48 16.74 3.17
CA LYS A 26 20.74 18.00 2.95
C LYS A 26 19.26 17.90 3.32
N LYS A 27 18.76 16.69 3.61
CA LYS A 27 17.38 16.44 4.01
C LYS A 27 17.33 15.90 5.44
N ASP A 28 16.29 16.28 6.17
CA ASP A 28 16.03 15.78 7.51
C ASP A 28 15.33 14.40 7.47
N LEU A 29 15.48 13.65 8.56
CA LEU A 29 14.77 12.40 8.78
C LEU A 29 13.31 12.67 9.17
N VAL A 30 12.39 11.96 8.53
CA VAL A 30 10.97 12.00 8.88
C VAL A 30 10.74 11.19 10.17
N LYS A 31 10.52 11.88 11.29
CA LYS A 31 10.28 11.27 12.61
C LYS A 31 9.03 10.40 12.60
N PRO A 32 9.01 9.18 13.15
CA PRO A 32 7.81 8.34 13.20
C PRO A 32 6.61 9.05 13.85
N ALA A 33 5.41 8.88 13.28
CA ALA A 33 4.15 9.35 13.85
C ALA A 33 3.20 8.16 14.06
N ALA A 34 2.48 8.14 15.19
CA ALA A 34 1.68 6.99 15.61
C ALA A 34 0.38 6.79 14.80
N THR A 35 -0.17 7.84 14.17
CA THR A 35 -1.61 7.88 13.82
C THR A 35 -1.94 8.03 12.33
N LYS A 36 -1.02 7.74 11.40
CA LYS A 36 -1.30 7.92 9.97
C LYS A 36 -0.80 6.76 9.13
N PHE A 37 -1.72 6.03 8.50
CA PHE A 37 -1.46 4.87 7.61
C PHE A 37 -0.35 5.15 6.58
N ALA A 38 -0.39 6.31 5.93
CA ALA A 38 0.60 6.72 4.94
C ALA A 38 1.96 7.16 5.53
N TYR A 39 2.05 7.39 6.84
CA TYR A 39 3.25 7.95 7.44
C TYR A 39 4.40 6.94 7.50
N ALA A 40 4.07 5.66 7.71
CA ALA A 40 5.00 4.55 7.54
C ALA A 40 5.68 4.59 6.16
N PHE A 41 4.87 4.77 5.11
CA PHE A 41 5.32 4.88 3.73
C PHE A 41 6.20 6.13 3.51
N ILE A 42 5.77 7.30 4.00
CA ILE A 42 6.55 8.55 3.87
C ILE A 42 7.91 8.41 4.55
N MET A 43 7.93 7.84 5.77
CA MET A 43 9.14 7.61 6.54
C MET A 43 10.10 6.65 5.81
N LEU A 44 9.61 5.51 5.32
CA LEU A 44 10.45 4.58 4.57
C LEU A 44 10.94 5.17 3.24
N SER A 45 10.09 5.93 2.55
CA SER A 45 10.45 6.61 1.30
C SER A 45 11.53 7.68 1.55
N ASN A 46 11.45 8.40 2.67
CA ASN A 46 12.49 9.33 3.10
C ASN A 46 13.82 8.63 3.39
N LEU A 47 13.81 7.41 3.93
CA LEU A 47 15.05 6.63 4.12
C LEU A 47 15.72 6.24 2.79
N LEU A 48 14.93 6.00 1.74
CA LEU A 48 15.43 5.67 0.39
C LEU A 48 15.85 6.89 -0.42
N ASP A 49 15.57 8.10 0.05
CA ASP A 49 16.06 9.32 -0.59
C ASP A 49 17.59 9.33 -0.64
N GLU A 50 18.17 9.62 -1.79
CA GLU A 50 19.62 9.52 -1.97
C GLU A 50 20.43 10.35 -0.98
N CYS A 51 19.95 11.54 -0.60
CA CYS A 51 20.64 12.39 0.38
C CYS A 51 20.60 11.75 1.77
N VAL A 52 19.44 11.20 2.15
CA VAL A 52 19.24 10.57 3.45
C VAL A 52 19.99 9.23 3.54
N TYR A 53 19.84 8.37 2.54
CA TYR A 53 20.52 7.09 2.42
C TYR A 53 22.04 7.24 2.52
N ASN A 54 22.62 8.12 1.70
CA ASN A 54 24.06 8.36 1.71
C ASN A 54 24.49 9.02 3.02
N GLY A 55 23.71 9.98 3.53
CA GLY A 55 23.99 10.65 4.80
C GLY A 55 24.04 9.68 5.99
N LEU A 56 23.12 8.70 6.03
CA LEU A 56 23.09 7.65 7.05
C LEU A 56 24.33 6.75 6.96
N ARG A 57 24.72 6.33 5.76
CA ARG A 57 25.92 5.48 5.59
C ARG A 57 27.20 6.23 5.95
N SER A 58 27.33 7.49 5.51
CA SER A 58 28.46 8.36 5.86
C SER A 58 28.55 8.61 7.36
N LEU A 59 27.41 8.78 8.04
CA LEU A 59 27.36 8.91 9.49
C LEU A 59 27.96 7.69 10.20
N MET A 60 27.58 6.46 9.78
CA MET A 60 28.03 5.23 10.44
C MET A 60 29.53 4.97 10.33
N VAL A 61 30.19 5.52 9.30
CA VAL A 61 31.65 5.38 9.10
C VAL A 61 32.43 6.63 9.54
N CYS A 62 31.75 7.66 10.03
CA CYS A 62 32.38 8.92 10.41
C CYS A 62 33.24 8.75 11.67
N ARG A 63 34.50 9.21 11.63
CA ARG A 63 35.39 9.18 12.79
C ARG A 63 34.85 9.99 13.98
N GLU A 64 34.20 11.13 13.73
CA GLU A 64 33.58 11.93 14.80
C GLU A 64 32.44 11.17 15.49
N TYR A 65 31.66 10.39 14.73
CA TYR A 65 30.60 9.54 15.26
C TYR A 65 31.18 8.38 16.09
N MET A 66 32.15 7.65 15.53
CA MET A 66 32.85 6.54 16.20
C MET A 66 33.53 6.98 17.51
N ARG A 67 34.11 8.20 17.54
CA ARG A 67 34.70 8.77 18.76
C ARG A 67 33.68 9.22 19.79
N LYS A 68 32.46 9.61 19.39
CA LYS A 68 31.40 10.03 20.32
C LYS A 68 30.69 8.84 20.97
N ILE A 69 30.73 7.67 20.32
CA ILE A 69 30.26 6.40 20.87
C ILE A 69 31.43 5.71 21.57
N VAL A 70 31.95 6.35 22.63
CA VAL A 70 33.13 5.87 23.38
C VAL A 70 32.86 4.54 24.08
N THR A 71 31.60 4.28 24.42
CA THR A 71 31.11 2.96 24.83
C THR A 71 30.10 2.52 23.78
N LYS A 72 30.52 1.69 22.81
CA LYS A 72 29.59 1.03 21.89
C LYS A 72 28.56 0.28 22.73
N SER A 73 27.39 0.88 22.94
CA SER A 73 26.29 0.10 23.44
C SER A 73 25.98 -0.94 22.37
N GLN A 74 25.66 -2.17 22.77
CA GLN A 74 25.25 -3.24 21.85
C GLN A 74 24.23 -2.75 20.81
N LYS A 75 23.32 -1.87 21.24
CA LYS A 75 22.29 -1.22 20.40
C LYS A 75 22.87 -0.36 19.27
N GLU A 76 23.95 0.38 19.51
CA GLU A 76 24.57 1.27 18.51
C GLU A 76 25.35 0.49 17.45
N GLU A 77 25.98 -0.61 17.87
CA GLU A 77 26.66 -1.52 16.96
C GLU A 77 25.66 -2.24 16.05
N GLU A 78 24.55 -2.74 16.62
CA GLU A 78 23.44 -3.32 15.85
C GLU A 78 22.87 -2.32 14.83
N LEU A 79 22.58 -1.09 15.25
CA LEU A 79 22.06 -0.06 14.32
C LEU A 79 23.04 0.26 13.20
N SER A 80 24.34 0.32 13.51
CA SER A 80 25.39 0.55 12.50
C SER A 80 25.45 -0.61 11.50
N ALA A 81 25.41 -1.85 11.98
CA ALA A 81 25.38 -3.04 11.14
C ALA A 81 24.14 -3.06 10.23
N ILE A 82 22.96 -2.69 10.76
CA ILE A 82 21.71 -2.63 9.99
C ILE A 82 21.79 -1.55 8.89
N VAL A 83 22.24 -0.33 9.22
CA VAL A 83 22.35 0.76 8.24
C VAL A 83 23.38 0.47 7.16
N LEU A 84 24.43 -0.29 7.46
CA LEU A 84 25.42 -0.70 6.47
C LEU A 84 24.98 -1.93 5.66
N SER A 85 24.04 -2.73 6.18
CA SER A 85 23.55 -3.95 5.54
C SER A 85 22.75 -3.67 4.26
N PRO A 86 23.12 -4.25 3.11
CA PRO A 86 22.35 -4.11 1.87
C PRO A 86 20.97 -4.79 1.98
N PHE A 87 20.84 -5.82 2.81
CA PHE A 87 19.58 -6.55 3.01
C PHE A 87 18.50 -5.67 3.65
N PHE A 88 18.88 -4.83 4.61
CA PHE A 88 17.96 -3.86 5.22
C PHE A 88 17.35 -2.94 4.16
N TRP A 89 18.20 -2.35 3.31
CA TRP A 89 17.75 -1.41 2.27
C TRP A 89 16.90 -2.07 1.19
N ARG A 90 17.24 -3.31 0.81
CA ARG A 90 16.41 -4.12 -0.09
C ARG A 90 15.01 -4.30 0.48
N ASN A 91 14.90 -4.72 1.74
CA ASN A 91 13.59 -4.88 2.40
C ASN A 91 12.81 -3.57 2.50
N VAL A 92 13.48 -2.45 2.79
CA VAL A 92 12.81 -1.13 2.80
C VAL A 92 12.26 -0.80 1.42
N LYS A 93 13.03 -1.05 0.35
CA LYS A 93 12.61 -0.83 -1.04
C LYS A 93 11.41 -1.70 -1.42
N GLU A 94 11.42 -2.99 -1.09
CA GLU A 94 10.29 -3.90 -1.33
C GLU A 94 9.01 -3.39 -0.67
N ILE A 95 9.08 -3.00 0.61
CA ILE A 95 7.92 -2.46 1.35
C ILE A 95 7.42 -1.17 0.70
N VAL A 96 8.30 -0.26 0.31
CA VAL A 96 7.91 1.00 -0.35
C VAL A 96 7.22 0.74 -1.69
N ILE A 97 7.68 -0.23 -2.49
CA ILE A 97 7.03 -0.64 -3.74
C ILE A 97 5.61 -1.13 -3.49
N LEU A 98 5.43 -2.05 -2.54
CA LEU A 98 4.10 -2.59 -2.17
C LEU A 98 3.17 -1.49 -1.67
N CYS A 99 3.63 -0.68 -0.71
CA CYS A 99 2.86 0.43 -0.18
C CYS A 99 2.50 1.46 -1.27
N THR A 100 3.36 1.67 -2.27
CA THR A 100 3.06 2.57 -3.39
C THR A 100 1.86 2.09 -4.19
N LEU A 101 1.79 0.79 -4.48
CA LEU A 101 0.65 0.21 -5.22
C LEU A 101 -0.65 0.35 -4.42
N ILE A 102 -0.60 -0.02 -3.13
CA ILE A 102 -1.75 0.04 -2.23
C ILE A 102 -2.22 1.49 -2.01
N LEU A 103 -1.31 2.44 -1.81
CA LEU A 103 -1.67 3.86 -1.64
C LEU A 103 -2.20 4.49 -2.93
N LYS A 104 -1.70 4.05 -4.10
CA LYS A 104 -2.28 4.46 -5.39
C LYS A 104 -3.71 3.95 -5.54
N PHE A 105 -3.97 2.71 -5.16
CA PHE A 105 -5.33 2.15 -5.09
C PHE A 105 -6.22 3.00 -4.19
N PHE A 106 -5.83 3.21 -2.93
CA PHE A 106 -6.65 4.01 -2.00
C PHE A 106 -6.89 5.44 -2.49
N ARG A 107 -5.89 6.08 -3.10
CA ARG A 107 -6.05 7.43 -3.65
C ARG A 107 -7.04 7.50 -4.82
N LEU A 108 -7.23 6.40 -5.56
CA LEU A 108 -8.21 6.33 -6.64
C LEU A 108 -9.62 6.08 -6.10
N THR A 109 -9.75 5.30 -5.04
CA THR A 109 -11.03 4.96 -4.41
C THR A 109 -11.54 6.06 -3.47
N ASP A 110 -10.65 6.84 -2.86
CA ASP A 110 -10.94 7.94 -1.92
C ASP A 110 -11.34 9.25 -2.63
N ARG A 111 -11.71 9.18 -3.91
CA ARG A 111 -12.21 10.35 -4.67
C ARG A 111 -13.70 10.54 -4.42
N GLU A 112 -14.16 11.78 -4.47
CA GLU A 112 -15.59 12.08 -4.47
C GLU A 112 -16.26 11.55 -5.77
N GLY A 113 -17.47 11.00 -5.64
CA GLY A 113 -18.25 10.45 -6.75
C GLY A 113 -18.56 8.95 -6.60
N ALA A 114 -18.98 8.31 -7.70
CA ALA A 114 -19.39 6.90 -7.73
C ALA A 114 -18.19 5.93 -7.69
N THR A 115 -17.27 6.07 -6.74
CA THR A 115 -16.04 5.26 -6.69
C THR A 115 -16.27 3.80 -6.30
N MET A 116 -17.43 3.46 -5.72
CA MET A 116 -17.72 2.07 -5.35
C MET A 116 -17.66 1.10 -6.53
N GLY A 117 -18.14 1.52 -7.70
CA GLY A 117 -18.06 0.69 -8.90
C GLY A 117 -16.65 0.60 -9.50
N LEU A 118 -15.71 1.42 -9.04
CA LEU A 118 -14.30 1.30 -9.41
C LEU A 118 -13.52 0.38 -8.48
N ILE A 119 -14.02 0.16 -7.26
CA ILE A 119 -13.29 -0.57 -6.23
C ILE A 119 -13.00 -2.01 -6.68
N TYR A 120 -13.96 -2.70 -7.31
CA TYR A 120 -13.75 -4.04 -7.87
C TYR A 120 -12.59 -4.08 -8.89
N GLU A 121 -12.71 -3.30 -9.98
CA GLU A 121 -11.68 -3.20 -11.03
C GLU A 121 -10.31 -2.79 -10.49
N LEU A 122 -10.28 -1.82 -9.57
CA LEU A 122 -9.04 -1.31 -9.01
C LEU A 122 -8.38 -2.31 -8.08
N THR A 123 -9.17 -3.13 -7.37
CA THR A 123 -8.67 -4.21 -6.52
C THR A 123 -8.05 -5.29 -7.37
N ASP A 124 -8.74 -5.73 -8.42
CA ASP A 124 -8.22 -6.77 -9.32
C ASP A 124 -6.91 -6.33 -9.97
N ARG A 125 -6.88 -5.13 -10.57
CA ARG A 125 -5.64 -4.53 -11.13
C ARG A 125 -4.53 -4.35 -10.08
N MET A 126 -4.88 -4.09 -8.83
CA MET A 126 -3.89 -3.98 -7.75
C MET A 126 -3.29 -5.36 -7.45
N ILE A 127 -4.12 -6.40 -7.33
CA ILE A 127 -3.69 -7.78 -7.09
C ILE A 127 -2.80 -8.27 -8.23
N GLU A 128 -3.22 -8.08 -9.49
CA GLU A 128 -2.41 -8.42 -10.67
C GLU A 128 -1.04 -7.73 -10.64
N LYS A 129 -1.00 -6.42 -10.34
CA LYS A 129 0.25 -5.68 -10.24
C LYS A 129 1.14 -6.20 -9.13
N ILE A 130 0.59 -6.53 -7.97
CA ILE A 130 1.34 -7.12 -6.85
C ILE A 130 1.91 -8.48 -7.29
N SER A 131 1.11 -9.33 -7.93
CA SER A 131 1.54 -10.64 -8.43
C SER A 131 2.61 -10.55 -9.52
N SER A 132 2.66 -9.46 -10.29
CA SER A 132 3.69 -9.24 -11.32
C SER A 132 5.06 -8.78 -10.79
N LEU A 133 5.21 -8.55 -9.48
CA LEU A 133 6.44 -8.01 -8.90
C LEU A 133 7.55 -9.06 -8.75
N TYR A 134 8.34 -9.31 -9.80
CA TYR A 134 9.48 -10.24 -9.76
C TYR A 134 10.60 -9.88 -8.76
N CYS A 135 10.62 -8.65 -8.25
CA CYS A 135 11.63 -8.18 -7.31
C CYS A 135 11.33 -8.53 -5.84
N ILE A 136 10.18 -9.13 -5.56
CA ILE A 136 9.73 -9.51 -4.23
C ILE A 136 9.58 -11.03 -4.19
N ASP A 137 9.96 -11.63 -3.07
CA ASP A 137 9.79 -13.06 -2.84
C ASP A 137 8.32 -13.48 -2.99
N SER A 138 8.08 -14.60 -3.70
CA SER A 138 6.73 -15.08 -4.01
C SER A 138 5.91 -15.38 -2.76
N THR A 139 6.54 -15.88 -1.70
CA THR A 139 5.86 -16.18 -0.42
C THR A 139 5.33 -14.90 0.21
N ARG A 140 6.14 -13.83 0.19
CA ARG A 140 5.77 -12.52 0.75
C ARG A 140 4.68 -11.85 -0.08
N LEU A 141 4.70 -12.02 -1.40
CA LEU A 141 3.63 -11.54 -2.27
C LEU A 141 2.31 -12.26 -1.95
N GLU A 142 2.36 -13.57 -1.74
CA GLU A 142 1.19 -14.37 -1.40
C GLU A 142 0.62 -13.98 -0.03
N GLU A 143 1.45 -13.74 0.98
CA GLU A 143 1.01 -13.21 2.29
C GLU A 143 0.27 -11.86 2.16
N VAL A 144 0.82 -10.94 1.35
CA VAL A 144 0.20 -9.63 1.12
C VAL A 144 -1.11 -9.77 0.33
N LYS A 145 -1.14 -10.64 -0.67
CA LYS A 145 -2.33 -10.93 -1.47
C LYS A 145 -3.43 -11.51 -0.57
N ASN A 146 -3.12 -12.51 0.24
CA ASN A 146 -4.07 -13.14 1.15
C ASN A 146 -4.60 -12.16 2.19
N SER A 147 -3.75 -11.28 2.74
CA SER A 147 -4.19 -10.21 3.63
C SER A 147 -5.14 -9.22 2.94
N GLY A 148 -4.90 -8.96 1.65
CA GLY A 148 -5.77 -8.14 0.81
C GLY A 148 -7.12 -8.79 0.56
N ILE A 149 -7.13 -10.09 0.23
CA ILE A 149 -8.34 -10.89 -0.01
C ILE A 149 -9.16 -11.02 1.28
N GLU A 150 -8.56 -11.38 2.40
CA GLU A 150 -9.27 -11.49 3.69
C GLU A 150 -9.95 -10.16 4.07
N ARG A 151 -9.26 -9.04 3.82
CA ARG A 151 -9.82 -7.71 4.03
C ARG A 151 -10.93 -7.38 3.03
N TRP A 152 -10.78 -7.81 1.77
CA TRP A 152 -11.80 -7.69 0.72
C TRP A 152 -13.06 -8.43 1.12
N ASP A 153 -12.97 -9.71 1.47
CA ASP A 153 -14.09 -10.57 1.86
C ASP A 153 -14.86 -9.99 3.05
N THR A 154 -14.15 -9.40 4.01
CA THR A 154 -14.77 -8.73 5.18
C THR A 154 -15.55 -7.47 4.80
N LEU A 155 -15.08 -6.75 3.78
CA LEU A 155 -15.71 -5.52 3.29
C LEU A 155 -16.68 -5.79 2.15
N HIS A 156 -16.69 -6.99 1.60
CA HIS A 156 -17.46 -7.34 0.41
C HIS A 156 -18.95 -7.28 0.72
N SER A 157 -19.68 -6.62 -0.17
CA SER A 157 -21.12 -6.46 -0.13
C SER A 157 -21.63 -6.61 -1.55
N PRO A 158 -22.79 -7.26 -1.77
CA PRO A 158 -23.42 -7.31 -3.08
C PRO A 158 -23.61 -5.91 -3.71
N LEU A 159 -23.66 -4.87 -2.89
CA LEU A 159 -23.70 -3.48 -3.33
C LEU A 159 -22.46 -3.04 -4.14
N TYR A 160 -21.27 -3.58 -3.86
CA TYR A 160 -20.07 -3.29 -4.67
C TYR A 160 -20.22 -3.85 -6.08
N VAL A 161 -20.73 -5.08 -6.18
CA VAL A 161 -20.99 -5.73 -7.47
C VAL A 161 -22.04 -4.94 -8.26
N ALA A 162 -23.16 -4.57 -7.65
CA ALA A 162 -24.15 -3.70 -8.30
C ALA A 162 -23.54 -2.38 -8.75
N SER A 163 -22.73 -1.74 -7.90
CA SER A 163 -22.08 -0.48 -8.25
C SER A 163 -21.09 -0.62 -9.41
N TYR A 164 -20.41 -1.77 -9.53
CA TYR A 164 -19.52 -2.09 -10.64
C TYR A 164 -20.32 -2.29 -11.93
N VAL A 165 -21.33 -3.16 -11.91
CA VAL A 165 -22.22 -3.47 -13.04
C VAL A 165 -22.89 -2.21 -13.60
N LEU A 166 -23.31 -1.31 -12.72
CA LEU A 166 -24.02 -0.07 -13.06
C LEU A 166 -23.08 1.13 -13.27
N HIS A 167 -21.76 0.95 -13.18
CA HIS A 167 -20.84 2.07 -13.31
C HIS A 167 -20.80 2.58 -14.75
N GLY A 168 -21.06 3.87 -14.96
CA GLY A 168 -21.12 4.47 -16.29
C GLY A 168 -19.81 4.49 -17.11
N ILE A 169 -18.72 3.91 -16.59
CA ILE A 169 -17.47 3.71 -17.36
C ILE A 169 -17.58 2.48 -18.26
N TRP A 170 -18.51 1.58 -17.95
CA TRP A 170 -18.76 0.33 -18.65
C TRP A 170 -19.87 0.46 -19.71
N ARG A 171 -20.34 1.70 -19.96
CA ARG A 171 -21.37 2.01 -20.96
C ARG A 171 -20.99 1.67 -22.40
N GLU A 172 -19.70 1.73 -22.74
CA GLU A 172 -19.21 1.34 -24.07
C GLU A 172 -18.42 0.02 -24.05
N LYS A 173 -18.16 -0.50 -22.84
CA LYS A 173 -17.36 -1.70 -22.58
C LYS A 173 -18.09 -2.45 -21.50
N SER A 174 -18.89 -3.44 -21.86
CA SER A 174 -19.60 -4.26 -20.87
C SER A 174 -18.65 -4.67 -19.75
N PRO A 175 -19.06 -4.55 -18.48
CA PRO A 175 -18.19 -4.92 -17.37
C PRO A 175 -17.82 -6.40 -17.50
N GLN A 176 -16.62 -6.76 -17.04
CA GLN A 176 -16.23 -8.16 -17.07
C GLN A 176 -17.09 -8.95 -16.06
N MET A 177 -17.97 -9.79 -16.57
CA MET A 177 -18.85 -10.66 -15.77
C MET A 177 -18.10 -11.96 -15.47
N ASP A 178 -17.21 -11.92 -14.49
CA ASP A 178 -16.67 -13.15 -13.94
C ASP A 178 -17.69 -13.85 -13.02
N THR A 179 -17.32 -15.01 -12.49
CA THR A 179 -18.19 -15.81 -11.61
C THR A 179 -18.64 -15.03 -10.37
N GLU A 180 -17.75 -14.22 -9.77
CA GLU A 180 -18.05 -13.44 -8.55
C GLU A 180 -19.05 -12.32 -8.85
N VAL A 181 -18.82 -11.56 -9.92
CA VAL A 181 -19.68 -10.46 -10.35
C VAL A 181 -21.06 -11.00 -10.77
N TYR A 182 -21.12 -12.13 -11.47
CA TYR A 182 -22.40 -12.72 -11.87
C TYR A 182 -23.24 -13.12 -10.66
N TYR A 183 -22.68 -13.91 -9.73
CA TYR A 183 -23.44 -14.34 -8.55
C TYR A 183 -23.77 -13.18 -7.62
N GLY A 184 -22.87 -12.21 -7.47
CA GLY A 184 -23.14 -11.00 -6.70
C GLY A 184 -24.26 -10.15 -7.29
N TRP A 185 -24.33 -10.02 -8.63
CA TRP A 185 -25.42 -9.31 -9.30
C TRP A 185 -26.76 -10.03 -9.13
N MET A 186 -26.77 -11.35 -9.28
CA MET A 186 -27.99 -12.15 -9.06
C MET A 186 -28.50 -12.05 -7.62
N ASP A 187 -27.60 -12.07 -6.63
CA ASP A 187 -27.96 -11.86 -5.22
C ASP A 187 -28.56 -10.45 -4.98
N VAL A 188 -28.06 -9.42 -5.67
CA VAL A 188 -28.66 -8.07 -5.62
C VAL A 188 -30.07 -8.07 -6.19
N LEU A 189 -30.26 -8.65 -7.37
CA LEU A 189 -31.57 -8.73 -8.02
C LEU A 189 -32.57 -9.51 -7.18
N GLU A 190 -32.17 -10.65 -6.61
CA GLU A 190 -33.02 -11.46 -5.76
C GLU A 190 -33.51 -10.69 -4.53
N ARG A 191 -32.60 -10.00 -3.85
CA ARG A 191 -32.93 -9.17 -2.67
C ARG A 191 -33.80 -7.98 -3.01
N HIS A 192 -33.57 -7.33 -4.16
CA HIS A 192 -34.32 -6.14 -4.56
C HIS A 192 -35.74 -6.46 -5.04
N THR A 193 -35.89 -7.58 -5.76
CA THR A 193 -37.17 -8.01 -6.33
C THR A 193 -37.98 -8.89 -5.39
N HIS A 194 -37.43 -9.27 -4.24
CA HIS A 194 -38.02 -10.27 -3.32
C HIS A 194 -38.31 -11.60 -4.03
N SER A 195 -37.35 -12.07 -4.83
CA SER A 195 -37.43 -13.30 -5.62
C SER A 195 -38.54 -13.33 -6.71
N ASP A 196 -39.01 -12.16 -7.15
CA ASP A 196 -39.95 -12.02 -8.27
C ASP A 196 -39.24 -12.15 -9.63
N VAL A 197 -39.37 -13.32 -10.25
CA VAL A 197 -38.66 -13.70 -11.48
C VAL A 197 -39.01 -12.80 -12.67
N GLU A 198 -40.25 -12.31 -12.76
CA GLU A 198 -40.65 -11.45 -13.88
C GLU A 198 -39.96 -10.09 -13.80
N LYS A 199 -39.89 -9.52 -12.60
CA LYS A 199 -39.16 -8.26 -12.36
C LYS A 199 -37.65 -8.41 -12.53
N GLN A 200 -37.09 -9.58 -12.17
CA GLN A 200 -35.67 -9.85 -12.41
C GLN A 200 -35.34 -9.83 -13.90
N GLY A 201 -36.18 -10.47 -14.72
CA GLY A 201 -36.04 -10.44 -16.18
C GLY A 201 -36.07 -9.02 -16.74
N GLN A 202 -37.05 -8.21 -16.31
CA GLN A 202 -37.17 -6.81 -16.73
C GLN A 202 -35.94 -5.97 -16.36
N LEU A 203 -35.39 -6.14 -15.16
CA LEU A 203 -34.18 -5.42 -14.73
C LEU A 203 -32.92 -5.84 -15.50
N CYS A 204 -32.83 -7.10 -15.92
CA CYS A 204 -31.75 -7.56 -16.80
C CYS A 204 -31.86 -6.92 -18.19
N ASP A 205 -33.06 -6.88 -18.76
CA ASP A 205 -33.29 -6.23 -20.06
C ASP A 205 -32.98 -4.73 -20.00
N GLU A 206 -33.35 -4.04 -18.91
CA GLU A 206 -33.00 -2.64 -18.69
C GLU A 206 -31.49 -2.40 -18.53
N LEU A 207 -30.77 -3.34 -17.91
CA LEU A 207 -29.32 -3.27 -17.78
C LEU A 207 -28.63 -3.33 -19.16
N ASP A 208 -29.10 -4.21 -20.04
CA ASP A 208 -28.57 -4.32 -21.40
C ASP A 208 -28.76 -3.02 -22.18
N VAL A 209 -29.93 -2.37 -22.01
CA VAL A 209 -30.18 -1.05 -22.58
C VAL A 209 -29.22 -0.01 -21.98
N PHE A 210 -29.07 0.03 -20.65
CA PHE A 210 -28.17 0.96 -19.97
C PHE A 210 -26.71 0.85 -20.45
N GLN A 211 -26.24 -0.36 -20.74
CA GLN A 211 -24.89 -0.64 -21.23
C GLN A 211 -24.72 -0.46 -22.75
N SER A 212 -25.76 -0.02 -23.46
CA SER A 212 -25.73 0.23 -24.91
C SER A 212 -25.72 1.71 -25.29
N ILE A 213 -25.78 2.61 -24.29
CA ILE A 213 -25.86 4.08 -24.43
C ILE A 213 -24.49 4.71 -24.22
#